data_AF-A0A8I0SMT3-F1
#
_entry.id   AF-A0A8I0SMT3-F1
#
_cell.length_a   1.000
_cell.length_b   1.000
_cell.length_c   1.000
_cell.angle_alpha   90.00
_cell.angle_beta   90.00
_cell.angle_gamma   90.00
#
_symmetry.space_group_name_H-M   'P 1'
#
loop_
_entity.id
_entity.type
_entity.pdbx_description
1 polymer ?
#
loop_
_entity_poly.entity_id
_entity_poly.type
_entity_poly.pdbx_seq_one_letter_code
_entity_poly.pdbx_strand_id
1 'polypeptide(L)'
;MASTGIIESRPVRERPRVLRITRFVLLLVMTATVIGDTSRVITTITGHYLFIGGGADPRLPLAELPQLREATLRPGATGSLADADLLLRVFGAVPSLVHGVTVVLAVAWLLRALRGIAQAQPFHAFVVANWRRLALTLLIGGALQGVSDMIASTYLAVGLGFGFGGGGAFGSFSAGDPGREGFLGGDYSSIGSVPVAWPVDLLLAGLIALALTASFRAGARLAEDADGVV
;
A
#
# COMPACT_ATOMS: atom_id res chain seq x y z
N MET A 1 8.93 17.12 -36.04
CA MET A 1 7.46 17.20 -35.95
C MET A 1 7.03 16.65 -34.60
N ALA A 2 6.40 17.48 -33.77
CA ALA A 2 5.95 17.06 -32.44
C ALA A 2 4.74 16.13 -32.58
N SER A 3 4.93 14.84 -32.26
CA SER A 3 3.84 13.88 -32.14
C SER A 3 2.97 14.29 -30.95
N THR A 4 1.83 14.90 -31.26
CA THR A 4 0.78 15.19 -30.29
C THR A 4 0.31 13.85 -29.73
N GLY A 5 0.64 13.58 -28.46
CA GLY A 5 0.41 12.33 -27.73
C GLY A 5 -1.06 12.01 -27.43
N ILE A 6 -1.94 12.19 -28.39
CA ILE A 6 -3.37 11.90 -28.29
C ILE A 6 -3.66 10.72 -29.22
N ILE A 7 -3.81 9.53 -28.63
CA ILE A 7 -4.15 8.34 -29.39
C ILE A 7 -5.67 8.26 -29.56
N GLU A 8 -6.10 8.33 -30.81
CA GLU A 8 -7.50 8.29 -31.25
C GLU A 8 -8.21 7.02 -30.75
N SER A 9 -9.32 7.21 -30.02
CA SER A 9 -10.08 6.10 -29.46
C SER A 9 -11.01 5.48 -30.52
N ARG A 10 -10.54 4.45 -31.21
CA ARG A 10 -11.39 3.61 -32.08
C ARG A 10 -12.56 2.96 -31.31
N PRO A 11 -13.70 2.70 -31.98
CA PRO A 11 -14.93 2.20 -31.35
C PRO A 11 -14.74 0.84 -30.66
N VAL A 12 -15.47 0.64 -29.56
CA VAL A 12 -15.33 -0.44 -28.55
C VAL A 12 -15.58 -1.86 -29.10
N ARG A 13 -16.05 -1.99 -30.34
CA ARG A 13 -16.61 -3.23 -30.91
C ARG A 13 -15.58 -4.27 -31.38
N GLU A 14 -14.31 -3.87 -31.58
CA GLU A 14 -13.24 -4.77 -32.08
C GLU A 14 -12.19 -5.19 -31.04
N ARG A 15 -12.36 -4.82 -29.75
CA ARG A 15 -11.36 -5.19 -28.74
C ARG A 15 -11.48 -6.67 -28.35
N PRO A 16 -10.36 -7.42 -28.25
CA PRO A 16 -10.39 -8.81 -27.83
C PRO A 16 -11.02 -8.95 -26.43
N ARG A 17 -11.89 -9.95 -26.25
CA ARG A 17 -12.67 -10.17 -25.01
C ARG A 17 -11.76 -10.21 -23.76
N VAL A 18 -10.57 -10.76 -23.90
CA VAL A 18 -9.55 -10.86 -22.85
C VAL A 18 -9.21 -9.49 -22.25
N LEU A 19 -8.94 -8.47 -23.08
CA LEU A 19 -8.59 -7.12 -22.58
C LEU A 19 -9.75 -6.44 -21.83
N ARG A 20 -10.99 -6.76 -22.19
CA ARG A 20 -12.18 -6.24 -21.50
C ARG A 20 -12.32 -6.88 -20.11
N ILE A 21 -12.11 -8.19 -20.02
CA ILE A 21 -12.12 -8.94 -18.75
C ILE A 21 -10.98 -8.45 -17.85
N THR A 22 -9.75 -8.36 -18.36
CA THR A 22 -8.60 -7.86 -17.60
C THR A 22 -8.85 -6.47 -17.04
N ARG A 23 -9.36 -5.54 -17.86
CA ARG A 23 -9.71 -4.19 -17.40
C ARG A 23 -10.77 -4.21 -16.30
N PHE A 24 -11.82 -5.01 -16.46
CA PHE A 24 -12.89 -5.11 -15.48
C PHE A 24 -12.37 -5.64 -14.14
N VAL A 25 -11.60 -6.74 -14.16
CA VAL A 25 -11.00 -7.34 -12.97
C VAL A 25 -10.04 -6.36 -12.30
N LEU A 26 -9.18 -5.66 -13.06
CA LEU A 26 -8.27 -4.65 -12.51
C LEU A 26 -9.01 -3.52 -11.79
N LEU A 27 -10.09 -3.01 -12.39
CA LEU A 27 -10.88 -1.96 -11.77
C LEU A 27 -11.62 -2.44 -10.53
N LEU A 28 -12.17 -3.65 -10.57
CA LEU A 28 -12.85 -4.26 -9.42
C LEU A 28 -11.89 -4.44 -8.24
N VAL A 29 -10.71 -5.01 -8.49
CA VAL A 29 -9.67 -5.20 -7.46
C VAL A 29 -9.19 -3.86 -6.93
N MET A 30 -8.89 -2.89 -7.81
CA MET A 30 -8.51 -1.54 -7.41
C MET A 30 -9.55 -0.90 -6.50
N THR A 31 -10.83 -0.95 -6.88
CA THR A 31 -11.92 -0.37 -6.09
C THR A 31 -12.05 -1.06 -4.73
N ALA A 32 -12.01 -2.39 -4.69
CA ALA A 32 -12.07 -3.13 -3.43
C ALA A 32 -10.89 -2.79 -2.51
N THR A 33 -9.67 -2.74 -3.05
CA THR A 33 -8.47 -2.37 -2.29
C THR A 33 -8.55 -0.94 -1.75
N VAL A 34 -8.93 0.02 -2.59
CA VAL A 34 -9.06 1.43 -2.16
C VAL A 34 -10.12 1.60 -1.08
N ILE A 35 -11.26 0.91 -1.18
CA ILE A 35 -12.29 0.93 -0.14
C ILE A 35 -11.73 0.34 1.16
N GLY A 36 -11.03 -0.79 1.10
CA GLY A 36 -10.41 -1.42 2.27
C GLY A 36 -9.39 -0.52 2.95
N ASP A 37 -8.43 0.01 2.19
CA ASP A 37 -7.37 0.89 2.71
C ASP A 37 -7.92 2.20 3.26
N THR A 38 -8.86 2.82 2.55
CA THR A 38 -9.50 4.07 3.01
C THR A 38 -10.27 3.82 4.30
N SER A 39 -11.01 2.72 4.38
CA SER A 39 -11.73 2.34 5.59
C SER A 39 -10.76 2.16 6.76
N ARG A 40 -9.67 1.42 6.55
CA ARG A 40 -8.64 1.18 7.56
C ARG A 40 -7.97 2.48 8.02
N VAL A 41 -7.61 3.36 7.09
CA VAL A 41 -7.03 4.69 7.41
C VAL A 41 -7.97 5.49 8.30
N ILE A 42 -9.27 5.55 7.95
CA ILE A 42 -10.25 6.29 8.74
C ILE A 42 -10.42 5.64 10.12
N THR A 43 -10.58 4.33 10.21
CA THR A 43 -10.77 3.64 11.51
C THR A 43 -9.55 3.77 12.41
N THR A 44 -8.34 3.71 11.86
CA THR A 44 -7.09 3.82 12.64
C THR A 44 -6.86 5.25 13.13
N ILE A 45 -7.10 6.26 12.29
CA ILE A 45 -6.96 7.68 12.69
C ILE A 45 -8.02 8.07 13.72
N THR A 46 -9.28 7.68 13.49
CA THR A 46 -10.39 8.02 14.40
C THR A 46 -10.39 7.16 15.66
N GLY A 47 -9.82 5.96 15.62
CA GLY A 47 -9.87 4.99 16.71
C GLY A 47 -11.26 4.35 16.90
N HIS A 48 -12.12 4.38 15.88
CA HIS A 48 -13.50 3.89 15.94
C HIS A 48 -13.83 3.01 14.73
N TYR A 49 -14.73 2.05 14.90
CA TYR A 49 -15.32 1.30 13.80
C TYR A 49 -16.24 2.19 12.96
N LEU A 50 -16.19 2.06 11.63
CA LEU A 50 -17.05 2.83 10.72
C LEU A 50 -18.51 2.40 10.75
N PHE A 51 -18.76 1.12 11.06
CA PHE A 51 -20.09 0.53 11.10
C PHE A 51 -20.20 -0.33 12.35
N ILE A 52 -21.16 -0.02 13.21
CA ILE A 52 -21.50 -0.86 14.37
C ILE A 52 -22.99 -1.15 14.31
N GLY A 53 -23.34 -2.43 14.35
CA GLY A 53 -24.72 -2.87 14.49
C GLY A 53 -25.11 -2.96 15.97
N GLY A 54 -26.32 -2.51 16.32
CA GLY A 54 -26.94 -2.87 17.60
C GLY A 54 -26.46 -2.13 18.85
N GLY A 55 -25.88 -0.94 18.71
CA GLY A 55 -25.55 -0.07 19.87
C GLY A 55 -24.33 -0.50 20.69
N ALA A 56 -23.47 -1.36 20.14
CA ALA A 56 -22.18 -1.68 20.74
C ALA A 56 -21.24 -0.45 20.73
N ASP A 57 -20.25 -0.45 21.63
CA ASP A 57 -19.26 0.62 21.72
C ASP A 57 -18.48 0.75 20.39
N PRO A 58 -18.49 1.93 19.75
CA PRO A 58 -17.78 2.17 18.50
C PRO A 58 -16.27 2.13 18.63
N ARG A 59 -15.71 2.17 19.84
CA ARG A 59 -14.27 2.31 20.07
C ARG A 59 -13.51 1.05 19.65
N LEU A 60 -12.44 1.28 18.87
CA LEU A 60 -11.57 0.24 18.37
C LEU A 60 -10.60 -0.20 19.48
N PRO A 61 -10.43 -1.50 19.75
CA PRO A 61 -9.41 -1.95 20.70
C PRO A 61 -8.01 -1.66 20.17
N LEU A 62 -7.05 -1.43 21.06
CA LEU A 62 -5.66 -1.13 20.68
C LEU A 62 -4.99 -2.29 19.89
N ALA A 63 -5.45 -3.52 20.08
CA ALA A 63 -4.94 -4.67 19.32
C ALA A 63 -5.17 -4.60 17.80
N GLU A 64 -6.04 -3.69 17.33
CA GLU A 64 -6.32 -3.49 15.90
C GLU A 64 -5.36 -2.49 15.23
N LEU A 65 -4.41 -1.93 15.99
CA LEU A 65 -3.29 -1.17 15.41
C LEU A 65 -2.46 -2.12 14.53
N PRO A 66 -2.18 -1.78 13.26
CA PRO A 66 -1.49 -2.71 12.35
C PRO A 66 -0.13 -3.22 12.84
N GLN A 67 0.54 -2.44 13.70
CA GLN A 67 1.84 -2.76 14.28
C GLN A 67 1.73 -3.68 15.52
N LEU A 68 0.53 -3.90 16.05
CA LEU A 68 0.29 -4.72 17.24
C LEU A 68 -0.26 -6.08 16.87
N ARG A 69 0.30 -7.11 17.49
CA ARG A 69 -0.18 -8.49 17.43
C ARG A 69 -1.12 -8.79 18.59
N GLU A 70 -0.82 -8.22 19.75
CA GLU A 70 -1.55 -8.45 20.99
C GLU A 70 -1.46 -7.21 21.87
N ALA A 71 -2.58 -6.82 22.49
CA ALA A 71 -2.62 -5.79 23.51
C ALA A 71 -3.66 -6.23 24.56
N THR A 72 -3.19 -6.65 25.73
CA THR A 72 -4.06 -7.15 26.80
C THR A 72 -4.14 -6.10 27.90
N LEU A 73 -5.36 -5.62 28.17
CA LEU A 73 -5.64 -4.68 29.24
C LEU A 73 -5.45 -5.33 30.61
N ARG A 74 -5.00 -4.55 31.58
CA ARG A 74 -4.95 -4.99 32.97
C ARG A 74 -6.37 -5.21 33.51
N PRO A 75 -6.60 -6.17 34.44
CA PRO A 75 -7.91 -6.33 35.06
C PRO A 75 -8.43 -5.02 35.66
N GLY A 76 -9.61 -4.58 35.22
CA GLY A 76 -10.25 -3.34 35.66
C GLY A 76 -9.83 -2.08 34.89
N ALA A 77 -8.88 -2.17 33.97
CA ALA A 77 -8.50 -1.06 33.09
C ALA A 77 -9.41 -0.98 31.86
N THR A 78 -9.67 0.24 31.41
CA THR A 78 -10.32 0.53 30.13
C THR A 78 -9.33 1.24 29.24
N GLY A 79 -9.26 0.85 27.97
CA GLY A 79 -8.45 1.55 26.99
C GLY A 79 -8.88 1.23 25.57
N SER A 80 -8.77 2.22 24.71
CA SER A 80 -9.13 2.10 23.29
C SER A 80 -8.12 2.83 22.41
N LEU A 81 -8.10 2.49 21.13
CA LEU A 81 -7.25 3.18 20.16
C LEU A 81 -7.61 4.66 20.06
N ALA A 82 -8.87 5.04 20.28
CA ALA A 82 -9.30 6.44 20.26
C ALA A 82 -8.64 7.30 21.36
N ASP A 83 -8.32 6.66 22.48
CA ASP A 83 -7.68 7.28 23.65
C ASP A 83 -6.15 7.31 23.52
N ALA A 84 -5.57 6.58 22.55
CA ALA A 84 -4.14 6.55 22.30
C ALA A 84 -3.63 7.83 21.64
N ASP A 85 -2.30 8.02 21.69
CA ASP A 85 -1.65 9.17 21.08
C ASP A 85 -2.00 9.34 19.59
N LEU A 86 -2.18 10.59 19.16
CA LEU A 86 -2.60 10.89 17.79
C LEU A 86 -1.50 10.54 16.79
N LEU A 87 -0.22 10.75 17.11
CA LEU A 87 0.86 10.44 16.20
C LEU A 87 0.99 8.93 16.00
N LEU A 88 0.75 8.14 17.05
CA LEU A 88 0.71 6.68 16.94
C LEU A 88 -0.35 6.23 15.92
N ARG A 89 -1.55 6.81 16.00
CA ARG A 89 -2.65 6.53 15.06
C ARG A 89 -2.34 6.98 13.63
N VAL A 90 -1.79 8.18 13.48
CA VAL A 90 -1.41 8.71 12.16
C VAL A 90 -0.34 7.82 11.54
N PHE A 91 0.75 7.52 12.24
CA PHE A 91 1.81 6.64 11.73
C PHE A 91 1.30 5.23 11.44
N GLY A 92 0.40 4.69 12.26
CA GLY A 92 -0.24 3.40 11.99
C GLY A 92 -1.05 3.38 10.69
N ALA A 93 -1.64 4.50 10.29
CA ALA A 93 -2.45 4.62 9.09
C ALA A 93 -1.64 4.90 7.80
N VAL A 94 -0.45 5.52 7.91
CA VAL A 94 0.37 5.91 6.74
C VAL A 94 0.66 4.73 5.79
N PRO A 95 1.08 3.53 6.25
CA PRO A 95 1.36 2.42 5.34
C PRO A 95 0.16 2.04 4.46
N SER A 96 -1.05 2.07 5.01
CA SER A 96 -2.29 1.77 4.27
C SER A 96 -2.60 2.87 3.24
N LEU A 97 -2.37 4.13 3.59
CA LEU A 97 -2.53 5.26 2.65
C LEU A 97 -1.55 5.14 1.46
N VAL A 98 -0.28 4.85 1.75
CA VAL A 98 0.75 4.64 0.72
C VAL A 98 0.38 3.47 -0.18
N HIS A 99 -0.13 2.37 0.39
CA HIS A 99 -0.60 1.21 -0.37
C HIS A 99 -1.71 1.59 -1.35
N GLY A 100 -2.77 2.23 -0.87
CA GLY A 100 -3.92 2.61 -1.70
C GLY A 100 -3.54 3.55 -2.84
N VAL A 101 -2.71 4.56 -2.57
CA VAL A 101 -2.20 5.48 -3.61
C VAL A 101 -1.36 4.74 -4.65
N THR A 102 -0.50 3.82 -4.19
CA THR A 102 0.36 3.01 -5.07
C THR A 102 -0.48 2.14 -6.00
N VAL A 103 -1.51 1.48 -5.49
CA VAL A 103 -2.41 0.62 -6.27
C VAL A 103 -3.16 1.43 -7.33
N VAL A 104 -3.71 2.59 -6.98
CA VAL A 104 -4.41 3.47 -7.93
C VAL A 104 -3.48 3.89 -9.08
N LEU A 105 -2.26 4.34 -8.76
CA LEU A 105 -1.29 4.75 -9.76
C LEU A 105 -0.85 3.56 -10.64
N ALA A 106 -0.58 2.41 -10.02
CA ALA A 106 -0.19 1.19 -10.74
C ALA A 106 -1.28 0.77 -11.75
N VAL A 107 -2.54 0.73 -11.32
CA VAL A 107 -3.67 0.38 -12.19
C VAL A 107 -3.83 1.42 -13.30
N ALA A 108 -3.69 2.71 -13.01
CA ALA A 108 -3.75 3.76 -14.02
C ALA A 108 -2.67 3.60 -15.11
N TRP A 109 -1.42 3.30 -14.72
CA TRP A 109 -0.33 3.06 -15.67
C TRP A 109 -0.53 1.78 -16.48
N LEU A 110 -0.98 0.70 -15.84
CA LEU A 110 -1.27 -0.56 -16.50
C LEU A 110 -2.40 -0.43 -17.52
N LEU A 111 -3.49 0.26 -17.18
CA LEU A 111 -4.58 0.54 -18.11
C LEU A 111 -4.13 1.38 -19.31
N ARG A 112 -3.21 2.33 -19.11
CA ARG A 112 -2.60 3.11 -20.20
C ARG A 112 -1.74 2.22 -21.10
N ALA A 113 -0.92 1.34 -20.54
CA ALA A 113 -0.11 0.39 -21.30
C ALA A 113 -1.00 -0.58 -22.12
N LEU A 114 -2.04 -1.15 -21.50
CA LEU A 114 -3.00 -2.03 -22.16
C LEU A 114 -3.75 -1.34 -23.30
N ARG A 115 -4.00 -0.03 -23.20
CA ARG A 115 -4.63 0.75 -24.27
C ARG A 115 -3.78 0.79 -25.54
N GLY A 116 -2.47 0.98 -25.41
CA GLY A 116 -1.55 0.97 -26.56
C GLY A 116 -1.40 -0.43 -27.18
N ILE A 117 -1.36 -1.48 -26.33
CA ILE A 117 -1.35 -2.88 -26.80
C ILE A 117 -2.64 -3.19 -27.59
N ALA A 118 -3.80 -2.73 -27.11
CA ALA A 118 -5.08 -2.91 -27.79
C ALA A 118 -5.15 -2.26 -29.18
N GLN A 119 -4.27 -1.31 -29.47
CA GLN A 119 -4.18 -0.61 -30.76
C GLN A 119 -3.13 -1.24 -31.69
N ALA A 120 -2.68 -2.47 -31.38
CA ALA A 120 -1.65 -3.20 -32.13
C ALA A 120 -0.29 -2.50 -32.18
N GLN A 121 0.01 -1.64 -31.20
CA GLN A 121 1.29 -0.94 -31.08
C GLN A 121 2.01 -1.30 -29.75
N PRO A 122 2.32 -2.59 -29.51
CA PRO A 122 2.88 -3.04 -28.23
C PRO A 122 4.27 -2.47 -27.93
N PHE A 123 5.06 -2.17 -28.97
CA PHE A 123 6.44 -1.70 -28.85
C PHE A 123 6.59 -0.17 -28.91
N HIS A 124 5.49 0.57 -29.03
CA HIS A 124 5.54 2.02 -29.12
C HIS A 124 6.10 2.63 -27.81
N ALA A 125 6.87 3.73 -27.94
CA ALA A 125 7.51 4.40 -26.79
C ALA A 125 6.52 4.76 -25.67
N PHE A 126 5.26 5.02 -26.01
CA PHE A 126 4.17 5.23 -25.05
C PHE A 126 3.93 4.02 -24.13
N VAL A 127 3.88 2.80 -24.66
CA VAL A 127 3.65 1.57 -23.89
C VAL A 127 4.85 1.30 -22.99
N VAL A 128 6.07 1.40 -23.53
CA VAL A 128 7.32 1.24 -22.78
C VAL A 128 7.44 2.25 -21.64
N ALA A 129 7.09 3.52 -21.87
CA ALA A 129 7.12 4.56 -20.84
C ALA A 129 6.12 4.29 -19.71
N ASN A 130 4.92 3.79 -20.02
CA ASN A 130 3.94 3.44 -19.00
C ASN A 130 4.33 2.19 -18.21
N TRP A 131 4.95 1.19 -18.85
CA TRP A 131 5.54 0.04 -18.14
C TRP A 131 6.66 0.47 -17.18
N ARG A 132 7.54 1.37 -17.61
CA ARG A 132 8.57 1.95 -16.74
C ARG A 132 7.96 2.68 -15.55
N ARG A 133 6.93 3.50 -15.78
CA ARG A 133 6.21 4.23 -14.71
C ARG A 133 5.52 3.27 -13.74
N LEU A 134 4.91 2.20 -14.24
CA LEU A 134 4.34 1.13 -13.42
C LEU A 134 5.41 0.51 -12.52
N ALA A 135 6.54 0.07 -13.09
CA ALA A 135 7.64 -0.53 -12.35
C ALA A 135 8.16 0.40 -11.25
N LEU A 136 8.44 1.66 -11.59
CA LEU A 136 8.88 2.66 -10.62
C LEU A 136 7.84 2.92 -9.53
N THR A 137 6.56 2.98 -9.88
CA THR A 137 5.47 3.19 -8.92
C THR A 137 5.42 2.04 -7.91
N LEU A 138 5.52 0.79 -8.36
CA LEU A 138 5.50 -0.38 -7.48
C LEU A 138 6.73 -0.46 -6.58
N LEU A 139 7.92 -0.18 -7.12
CA LEU A 139 9.17 -0.18 -6.36
C LEU A 139 9.21 0.93 -5.31
N ILE A 140 8.92 2.17 -5.73
CA ILE A 140 8.92 3.34 -4.83
C ILE A 140 7.79 3.22 -3.81
N GLY A 141 6.59 2.87 -4.25
CA GLY A 141 5.42 2.69 -3.37
C GLY A 141 5.65 1.59 -2.35
N GLY A 142 6.17 0.43 -2.76
CA GLY A 142 6.53 -0.66 -1.86
C GLY A 142 7.62 -0.27 -0.86
N ALA A 143 8.67 0.41 -1.31
CA ALA A 143 9.73 0.91 -0.43
C ALA A 143 9.20 1.92 0.60
N LEU A 144 8.40 2.90 0.16
CA LEU A 144 7.79 3.90 1.04
C LEU A 144 6.84 3.26 2.04
N GLN A 145 6.07 2.25 1.64
CA GLN A 145 5.17 1.51 2.53
C GLN A 145 5.99 0.78 3.62
N GLY A 146 7.05 0.07 3.25
CA GLY A 146 7.93 -0.62 4.21
C GLY A 146 8.65 0.33 5.16
N VAL A 147 9.16 1.46 4.66
CA VAL A 147 9.77 2.50 5.49
C VAL A 147 8.76 3.13 6.45
N SER A 148 7.53 3.38 5.98
CA SER A 148 6.47 3.93 6.83
C SER A 148 6.11 2.97 7.96
N ASP A 149 6.04 1.67 7.68
CA ASP A 149 5.76 0.65 8.69
C ASP A 149 6.93 0.49 9.69
N MET A 150 8.16 0.62 9.19
CA MET A 150 9.35 0.69 10.04
C MET A 150 9.30 1.91 10.98
N ILE A 151 8.94 3.09 10.48
CA ILE A 151 8.82 4.31 11.30
C ILE A 151 7.71 4.16 12.34
N ALA A 152 6.54 3.63 11.96
CA ALA A 152 5.43 3.40 12.89
C ALA A 152 5.80 2.40 14.00
N SER A 153 6.40 1.27 13.61
CA SER A 153 6.92 0.27 14.55
C SER A 153 8.01 0.85 15.45
N THR A 154 8.84 1.74 14.90
CA THR A 154 9.91 2.41 15.64
C THR A 154 9.33 3.35 16.69
N TYR A 155 8.37 4.18 16.30
CA TYR A 155 7.69 5.12 17.17
C TYR A 155 6.97 4.42 18.33
N LEU A 156 6.27 3.32 18.03
CA LEU A 156 5.64 2.47 19.04
C LEU A 156 6.67 1.90 20.02
N ALA A 157 7.77 1.33 19.53
CA ALA A 157 8.81 0.75 20.39
C ALA A 157 9.51 1.80 21.27
N VAL A 158 9.80 3.00 20.75
CA VAL A 158 10.33 4.12 21.56
C VAL A 158 9.31 4.53 22.63
N GLY A 159 8.03 4.68 22.27
CA GLY A 159 6.96 5.05 23.22
C GLY A 159 6.76 4.01 24.33
N LEU A 160 7.00 2.73 24.02
CA LEU A 160 7.00 1.65 25.00
C LEU A 160 8.30 1.56 25.82
N GLY A 161 9.31 2.38 25.52
CA GLY A 161 10.61 2.40 26.21
C GLY A 161 11.52 1.21 25.86
N PHE A 162 11.32 0.58 24.69
CA PHE A 162 12.26 -0.40 24.16
C PHE A 162 13.42 0.31 23.44
N GLY A 163 14.65 -0.17 23.64
CA GLY A 163 15.83 0.29 22.91
C GLY A 163 15.98 -0.39 21.54
N PHE A 164 16.63 0.31 20.60
CA PHE A 164 16.95 -0.23 19.27
C PHE A 164 18.31 -0.90 19.26
N GLY A 165 18.34 -2.21 19.04
CA GLY A 165 19.56 -2.95 18.73
C GLY A 165 19.29 -3.95 17.62
N GLY A 166 19.71 -3.63 16.39
CA GLY A 166 20.07 -4.51 15.26
C GLY A 166 19.19 -5.71 14.83
N GLY A 167 18.09 -6.04 15.51
CA GLY A 167 17.36 -7.29 15.29
C GLY A 167 16.16 -7.54 16.22
N GLY A 168 15.76 -6.55 17.03
CA GLY A 168 14.59 -6.65 17.89
C GLY A 168 14.49 -5.49 18.88
N ALA A 169 13.29 -5.25 19.38
CA ALA A 169 13.07 -4.33 20.50
C ALA A 169 13.58 -5.02 21.78
N PHE A 170 14.64 -4.48 22.39
CA PHE A 170 15.17 -4.97 23.67
C PHE A 170 14.74 -4.01 24.79
N GLY A 171 14.02 -4.54 25.77
CA GLY A 171 13.54 -3.80 26.93
C GLY A 171 12.46 -4.59 27.68
N SER A 172 12.14 -4.15 28.89
CA SER A 172 11.04 -4.72 29.68
C SER A 172 9.86 -3.74 29.65
N PHE A 173 8.74 -4.18 29.10
CA PHE A 173 7.47 -3.48 29.29
C PHE A 173 7.07 -3.55 30.77
N SER A 174 6.76 -2.40 31.39
CA SER A 174 6.30 -2.32 32.77
C SER A 174 4.92 -1.68 32.80
N ALA A 175 3.92 -2.42 33.28
CA ALA A 175 2.56 -1.93 33.48
C ALA A 175 2.51 -0.91 34.64
N GLY A 176 1.50 -0.02 34.63
CA GLY A 176 1.29 1.00 35.66
C GLY A 176 2.19 2.25 35.58
N ASP A 177 2.78 2.53 34.40
CA ASP A 177 3.53 3.76 34.15
C ASP A 177 2.58 4.84 33.55
N PRO A 178 2.30 5.94 34.27
CA PRO A 178 1.33 6.96 33.83
C PRO A 178 1.67 7.58 32.46
N GLY A 179 2.96 7.67 32.11
CA GLY A 179 3.39 8.20 30.81
C GLY A 179 3.02 7.27 29.65
N ARG A 180 3.08 5.96 29.88
CA ARG A 180 2.73 4.94 28.88
C ARG A 180 1.22 4.74 28.77
N GLU A 181 0.52 4.84 29.89
CA GLU A 181 -0.95 4.79 29.90
C GLU A 181 -1.54 5.91 29.03
N GLY A 182 -1.01 7.13 29.13
CA GLY A 182 -1.42 8.24 28.27
C GLY A 182 -1.04 8.05 26.80
N PHE A 183 0.09 7.40 26.51
CA PHE A 183 0.52 7.12 25.14
C PHE A 183 -0.36 6.05 24.45
N LEU A 184 -0.73 4.99 25.17
CA LEU A 184 -1.49 3.85 24.66
C LEU A 184 -3.00 4.01 24.82
N GLY A 185 -3.45 5.02 25.57
CA GLY A 185 -4.86 5.22 25.88
C GLY A 185 -5.43 4.25 26.92
N GLY A 186 -4.59 3.65 27.77
CA GLY A 186 -5.01 2.72 28.83
C GLY A 186 -3.85 1.96 29.49
N ASP A 187 -4.13 1.27 30.61
CA ASP A 187 -3.17 0.41 31.31
C ASP A 187 -3.21 -1.03 30.75
N TYR A 188 -2.10 -1.44 30.13
CA TYR A 188 -1.95 -2.75 29.50
C TYR A 188 -1.00 -3.62 30.32
N SER A 189 -1.33 -4.91 30.45
CA SER A 189 -0.47 -5.91 31.11
C SER A 189 0.52 -6.55 30.14
N SER A 190 0.17 -6.66 28.86
CA SER A 190 1.05 -7.20 27.82
C SER A 190 0.81 -6.51 26.48
N ILE A 191 1.89 -6.33 25.72
CA ILE A 191 1.87 -5.77 24.37
C ILE A 191 2.85 -6.57 23.52
N GLY A 192 2.36 -7.11 22.41
CA GLY A 192 3.17 -7.78 21.39
C GLY A 192 3.14 -6.97 20.10
N SER A 193 4.32 -6.66 19.53
CA SER A 193 4.42 -6.03 18.22
C SER A 193 4.56 -7.07 17.10
N VAL A 194 4.12 -6.69 15.90
CA VAL A 194 4.36 -7.44 14.66
C VAL A 194 5.72 -7.01 14.11
N PRO A 195 6.52 -7.91 13.50
CA PRO A 195 7.71 -7.51 12.76
C PRO A 195 7.35 -6.59 11.59
N VAL A 196 8.28 -5.69 11.24
CA VAL A 196 8.11 -4.76 10.11
C VAL A 196 7.76 -5.53 8.84
N ALA A 197 6.60 -5.21 8.26
CA ALA A 197 6.07 -5.87 7.10
C ALA A 197 6.61 -5.21 5.82
N TRP A 198 7.61 -5.84 5.21
CA TRP A 198 8.08 -5.43 3.89
C TRP A 198 7.10 -5.92 2.82
N PRO A 199 6.59 -5.05 1.92
CA PRO A 199 5.64 -5.46 0.88
C PRO A 199 6.40 -6.14 -0.27
N VAL A 200 6.89 -7.35 -0.01
CA VAL A 200 7.70 -8.15 -0.94
C VAL A 200 6.96 -8.35 -2.27
N ASP A 201 5.65 -8.54 -2.24
CA ASP A 201 4.83 -8.74 -3.44
C ASP A 201 4.86 -7.52 -4.38
N LEU A 202 4.78 -6.30 -3.84
CA LEU A 202 4.86 -5.08 -4.65
C LEU A 202 6.26 -4.89 -5.23
N LEU A 203 7.29 -5.17 -4.42
CA LEU A 203 8.68 -5.06 -4.86
C LEU A 203 8.98 -6.08 -5.98
N LEU A 204 8.56 -7.33 -5.80
CA LEU A 204 8.70 -8.37 -6.82
C LEU A 204 7.91 -8.02 -8.09
N ALA A 205 6.66 -7.58 -7.97
CA ALA A 205 5.87 -7.14 -9.11
C ALA A 205 6.54 -5.96 -9.85
N GLY A 206 7.13 -5.03 -9.11
CA GLY A 206 7.92 -3.92 -9.65
C GLY A 206 9.16 -4.38 -10.42
N LEU A 207 9.92 -5.34 -9.86
CA LEU A 207 11.08 -5.94 -10.53
C LEU A 207 10.68 -6.70 -11.80
N ILE A 208 9.59 -7.47 -11.75
CA ILE A 208 9.05 -8.18 -12.91
C ILE A 208 8.62 -7.17 -13.99
N ALA A 209 7.91 -6.10 -13.61
CA ALA A 209 7.52 -5.04 -14.54
C ALA A 209 8.74 -4.33 -15.15
N LEU A 210 9.81 -4.14 -14.37
CA LEU A 210 11.06 -3.56 -14.86
C LEU A 210 11.74 -4.48 -15.88
N ALA A 211 11.80 -5.79 -15.60
CA ALA A 211 12.33 -6.78 -16.54
C ALA A 211 11.52 -6.81 -17.85
N LEU A 212 10.19 -6.82 -17.76
CA LEU A 212 9.31 -6.72 -18.94
C LEU A 212 9.56 -5.43 -19.73
N THR A 213 9.79 -4.31 -19.06
CA THR A 213 10.13 -3.04 -19.71
C THR A 213 11.41 -3.17 -20.54
N ALA A 214 12.43 -3.85 -20.02
CA ALA A 214 13.67 -4.11 -20.76
C ALA A 214 13.42 -4.98 -22.00
N SER A 215 12.61 -6.03 -21.87
CA SER A 215 12.20 -6.89 -22.99
C SER A 215 11.42 -6.11 -24.06
N PHE A 216 10.46 -5.27 -23.68
CA PHE A 216 9.72 -4.44 -24.64
C PHE A 216 10.62 -3.42 -25.35
N ARG A 217 11.61 -2.85 -24.65
CA ARG A 217 12.56 -1.93 -25.27
C ARG A 217 13.47 -2.63 -26.27
N ALA A 218 13.89 -3.86 -26.00
CA ALA A 218 14.64 -4.67 -26.95
C ALA A 218 13.79 -5.01 -28.19
N GLY A 219 12.53 -5.40 -27.98
CA GLY A 219 11.59 -5.65 -29.08
C GLY A 219 11.30 -4.41 -29.94
N ALA A 220 11.22 -3.23 -29.32
CA ALA A 220 11.05 -1.96 -30.05
C ALA A 220 12.23 -1.65 -30.97
N ARG A 221 13.46 -1.87 -30.48
CA ARG A 221 14.68 -1.69 -31.30
C ARG A 221 14.71 -2.65 -32.49
N LEU A 222 14.37 -3.93 -32.27
CA LEU A 222 14.30 -4.90 -33.35
C LEU A 222 13.25 -4.54 -34.41
N ALA A 223 12.13 -3.94 -34.02
CA ALA A 223 11.12 -3.47 -34.97
C ALA A 223 11.62 -2.27 -35.79
N GLU A 224 12.28 -1.30 -35.15
CA GLU A 224 12.91 -0.16 -35.84
C GLU A 224 14.01 -0.61 -36.82
N ASP A 225 14.85 -1.56 -36.42
CA ASP A 225 15.91 -2.11 -37.25
C ASP A 225 15.34 -2.90 -38.45
N ALA A 226 14.24 -3.64 -38.26
CA ALA A 226 13.60 -4.39 -39.34
C ALA A 226 12.88 -3.49 -40.36
N ASP A 227 12.22 -2.42 -39.90
CA ASP A 227 11.56 -1.44 -40.77
C ASP A 227 12.57 -0.64 -41.61
N GLY A 228 13.83 -0.50 -41.14
CA GLY A 228 14.90 0.18 -41.87
C GLY A 228 15.62 -0.65 -42.94
N VAL A 229 15.31 -1.95 -43.05
CA VAL A 229 15.96 -2.90 -43.98
C VAL A 229 15.13 -3.15 -45.26
N VAL A 230 13.89 -2.62 -45.33
CA VAL A 230 12.98 -2.75 -46.48
C VAL A 230 13.03 -1.52 -47.39
#